data_AF-A0A7W1JY33-F1
#
_entry.id   AF-A0A7W1JY33-F1
#
_cell.length_a   1.000
_cell.length_b   1.000
_cell.length_c   1.000
_cell.angle_alpha   90.00
_cell.angle_beta   90.00
_cell.angle_gamma   90.00
#
_symmetry.space_group_name_H-M   'P 1'
#
loop_
_entity.id
_entity.type
_entity.pdbx_description
1 polymer ?
#
loop_
_entity_poly.entity_id
_entity_poly.type
_entity_poly.pdbx_seq_one_letter_code
_entity_poly.pdbx_strand_id
1 'polypeptide(L)' 'MTAADTETREETEVVEGWRAEQLEMAGYGAQAAAELARRYDVDLHFAIDLLASGCEPELALKILL' A
#
# COMPACT_ATOMS: atom_id res chain seq x y z
N MET A 1 -15.14 22.93 5.79
CA MET A 1 -14.87 21.52 6.13
C MET A 1 -16.09 21.02 6.88
N THR A 2 -16.79 20.03 6.34
CA THR A 2 -18.04 19.50 6.90
C THR A 2 -17.77 18.21 7.68
N ALA A 3 -18.75 17.74 8.47
CA ALA A 3 -18.64 16.47 9.18
C ALA A 3 -18.36 15.29 8.22
N ALA A 4 -19.05 15.27 7.07
CA ALA A 4 -18.88 14.24 6.05
C ALA A 4 -17.46 14.22 5.44
N ASP A 5 -16.83 15.38 5.20
CA ASP A 5 -15.43 15.44 4.73
C ASP A 5 -14.44 14.84 5.75
N THR A 6 -14.78 14.90 7.04
CA THR A 6 -13.93 14.39 8.12
C THR A 6 -14.02 12.87 8.21
N GLU A 7 -15.24 12.32 8.12
CA GLU A 7 -15.49 10.86 8.14
C GLU A 7 -14.80 10.16 6.95
N THR A 8 -14.89 10.71 5.73
CA THR A 8 -14.21 10.12 4.55
C THR A 8 -12.69 10.13 4.67
N ARG A 9 -12.11 11.15 5.31
CA ARG A 9 -10.66 11.20 5.55
C ARG A 9 -10.23 10.14 6.56
N GLU A 10 -11.00 9.94 7.62
CA GLU A 10 -10.74 8.89 8.61
C GLU A 10 -10.80 7.49 7.98
N GLU A 11 -11.78 7.23 7.10
CA GLU A 11 -11.84 5.98 6.34
C GLU A 11 -10.63 5.78 5.43
N THR A 12 -10.19 6.85 4.75
CA THR A 12 -8.99 6.82 3.90
C THR A 12 -7.75 6.43 4.72
N GLU A 13 -7.54 7.08 5.87
CA GLU A 13 -6.40 6.80 6.76
C GLU A 13 -6.42 5.36 7.29
N VAL A 14 -7.59 4.83 7.65
CA VAL A 14 -7.76 3.43 8.07
C VAL A 14 -7.40 2.46 6.94
N VAL A 15 -7.83 2.74 5.72
CA VAL A 15 -7.52 1.91 4.54
C VAL A 15 -6.04 1.96 4.20
N GLU A 16 -5.39 3.13 4.22
CA GLU A 16 -3.95 3.26 4.00
C GLU A 16 -3.15 2.49 5.06
N GLY A 17 -3.54 2.59 6.33
CA GLY A 17 -2.91 1.84 7.41
C GLY A 17 -2.99 0.32 7.20
N TRP A 18 -4.17 -0.17 6.84
CA TRP A 18 -4.35 -1.59 6.51
C TRP A 18 -3.53 -2.01 5.28
N ARG A 19 -3.52 -1.20 4.22
CA ARG A 19 -2.71 -1.45 3.01
C ARG A 19 -1.21 -1.57 3.35
N ALA A 20 -0.70 -0.67 4.18
CA ALA A 20 0.71 -0.68 4.60
C ALA A 20 1.04 -1.96 5.37
N GLU A 21 0.20 -2.36 6.33
CA GLU A 21 0.39 -3.59 7.10
C GLU A 21 0.45 -4.83 6.18
N GLN A 22 -0.48 -4.93 5.21
CA GLN A 22 -0.49 -6.06 4.27
C GLN A 22 0.79 -6.11 3.41
N LEU A 23 1.28 -4.96 2.95
CA LEU A 23 2.52 -4.87 2.16
C LEU A 23 3.76 -5.22 2.99
N GLU A 24 3.83 -4.79 4.25
CA GLU A 24 4.91 -5.19 5.16
C GLU A 24 4.91 -6.69 5.41
N MET A 25 3.73 -7.28 5.66
CA MET A 25 3.57 -8.72 5.83
C MET A 25 3.98 -9.51 4.58
N ALA A 26 3.79 -8.95 3.39
CA ALA A 26 4.22 -9.57 2.13
C ALA A 26 5.75 -9.51 1.93
N GLY A 27 6.46 -8.62 2.63
CA GLY A 27 7.92 -8.50 2.60
C GLY A 27 8.45 -7.18 2.07
N TYR A 28 7.60 -6.18 1.81
CA TYR A 28 8.08 -4.82 1.57
C TYR A 28 8.61 -4.21 2.88
N GLY A 29 9.65 -3.38 2.79
CA GLY A 29 10.09 -2.59 3.94
C GLY A 29 9.06 -1.52 4.32
N ALA A 30 8.96 -1.17 5.60
CA ALA A 30 7.96 -0.24 6.14
C ALA A 30 7.84 1.09 5.36
N GLN A 31 8.97 1.68 4.96
CA GLN A 31 8.96 2.92 4.16
C GLN A 31 8.31 2.72 2.78
N ALA A 32 8.62 1.61 2.11
CA ALA A 32 8.08 1.29 0.80
C ALA A 32 6.60 0.91 0.88
N ALA A 33 6.22 0.15 1.91
CA ALA A 33 4.84 -0.22 2.19
C ALA A 33 3.96 1.02 2.43
N ALA A 34 4.42 1.97 3.25
CA ALA A 34 3.72 3.24 3.50
C ALA A 34 3.57 4.10 2.24
N GLU A 35 4.56 4.09 1.34
CA GLU A 35 4.46 4.80 0.06
C GLU A 35 3.43 4.17 -0.87
N LEU A 36 3.51 2.85 -1.09
CA LEU A 36 2.57 2.10 -1.92
C LEU A 36 1.14 2.12 -1.35
N ALA A 37 0.98 2.15 -0.03
CA ALA A 37 -0.32 2.22 0.63
C ALA A 37 -1.12 3.46 0.22
N ARG A 38 -0.44 4.61 0.06
CA ARG A 38 -1.03 5.89 -0.36
C ARG A 38 -1.31 5.97 -1.87
N ARG A 39 -0.78 5.03 -2.66
CA ARG A 39 -0.97 4.94 -4.11
C ARG A 39 -2.17 4.07 -4.45
N TYR A 40 -3.35 4.68 -4.49
CA TYR A 40 -4.60 4.01 -4.89
C TYR A 40 -4.65 3.61 -6.38
N ASP A 41 -3.74 4.16 -7.20
CA ASP A 41 -3.52 3.75 -8.59
C ASP A 41 -2.75 2.41 -8.69
N VAL A 42 -2.11 1.98 -7.60
CA VAL A 42 -1.43 0.68 -7.51
C VAL A 42 -2.38 -0.36 -6.92
N ASP A 43 -2.56 -1.45 -7.66
CA ASP A 43 -3.30 -2.62 -7.19
C ASP A 43 -2.52 -3.33 -6.07
N LEU A 44 -3.13 -3.44 -4.89
CA LEU A 44 -2.54 -4.04 -3.71
C LEU A 44 -2.24 -5.54 -3.91
N HIS A 45 -3.16 -6.27 -4.53
CA HIS A 45 -2.99 -7.71 -4.74
C HIS A 45 -1.84 -7.96 -5.71
N PHE A 46 -1.76 -7.18 -6.79
CA PHE A 46 -0.65 -7.26 -7.74
C PHE A 46 0.71 -6.99 -7.06
N ALA A 47 0.78 -5.99 -6.19
CA ALA A 47 2.01 -5.69 -5.46
C ALA A 47 2.45 -6.85 -4.54
N ILE A 48 1.50 -7.53 -3.88
CA ILE A 48 1.76 -8.70 -3.04
C ILE A 48 2.15 -9.92 -3.90
N ASP A 49 1.46 -10.15 -5.01
CA ASP A 49 1.68 -11.28 -5.92
C ASP A 49 3.06 -11.24 -6.56
N LEU A 50 3.64 -10.05 -6.79
CA LEU A 50 5.02 -9.91 -7.25
C LEU A 50 5.99 -10.60 -6.28
N LEU A 51 5.92 -10.31 -4.98
CA LEU A 51 6.80 -10.91 -3.98
C LEU A 51 6.48 -12.40 -3.77
N ALA A 52 5.20 -12.77 -3.76
CA ALA A 52 4.79 -14.18 -3.69
C ALA A 52 5.33 -15.01 -4.86
N SER A 53 5.52 -14.38 -6.03
CA SER A 53 6.11 -15.00 -7.23
C SER A 53 7.65 -15.02 -7.22
N GLY A 54 8.29 -14.54 -6.14
CA GLY A 54 9.74 -14.47 -5.99
C GLY A 54 10.38 -13.21 -6.59
N CYS A 55 9.60 -12.16 -6.85
CA CYS A 55 10.17 -10.86 -7.22
C CYS A 55 10.84 -10.22 -6.00
N GLU A 56 12.09 -9.79 -6.15
CA GLU A 56 12.78 -9.03 -5.10
C GLU A 56 12.07 -7.69 -4.83
N PRO A 57 11.91 -7.24 -3.57
CA PRO A 57 11.18 -6.03 -3.23
C PRO A 57 11.67 -4.78 -3.96
N GLU A 58 12.99 -4.64 -4.14
CA GLU A 58 13.59 -3.51 -4.87
C GLU A 58 13.22 -3.48 -6.35
N LEU A 59 13.04 -4.66 -6.98
CA LEU A 59 12.60 -4.77 -8.36
C LEU A 59 11.10 -4.50 -8.47
N ALA A 60 10.30 -5.04 -7.54
CA ALA A 60 8.87 -4.79 -7.51
C ALA A 60 8.57 -3.29 -7.38
N LEU A 61 9.32 -2.56 -6.54
CA LEU A 61 9.17 -1.10 -6.43
C LEU A 61 9.43 -0.37 -7.74
N LYS A 62 10.39 -0.80 -8.55
CA LYS A 62 10.67 -0.20 -9.88
C LYS A 62 9.56 -0.48 -10.91
N ILE A 63 8.73 -1.50 -10.68
CA ILE A 63 7.58 -1.82 -11.52
C ILE A 63 6.38 -0.94 -11.14
N LEU A 64 6.22 -0.67 -9.84
CA LEU A 64 5.03 -0.04 -9.26
C LEU A 64 5.12 1.49 -9.11
N LEU A 65 6.33 2.05 -8.98
CA LEU A 65 6.58 3.48 -8.69
C LEU A 65 7.21 4.22 -9.86
#